data_AF-A0A7W0QT98-F1
#
_entry.id   AF-A0A7W0QT98-F1
#
_cell.length_a   1.000
_cell.length_b   1.000
_cell.length_c   1.000
_cell.angle_alpha   90.00
_cell.angle_beta   90.00
_cell.angle_gamma   90.00
#
_symmetry.space_group_name_H-M   'P 1'
#
loop_
_entity.id
_entity.type
_entity.pdbx_description
1 polymer ?
#
loop_
_entity_poly.entity_id
_entity_poly.type
_entity_poly.pdbx_seq_one_letter_code
_entity_poly.pdbx_strand_id
1 'polypeptide(L)'
;DPSSWTPKPGFDAIRRTLSLLKDAPVLISSPLTVDVIAATADLRTALFQRSDAKWLLAVWRAVDLYEWDRVTLSGRALLVQPEQVTVTFDEPRPVTVYQPSRQDTPTLRFNRSTFALSVGGELQICEIGS
;
A
#
# COMPACT_ATOMS: atom_id res chain seq x y z
N ASP A 1 16.11 -23.28 6.19
CA ASP A 1 15.56 -24.64 6.21
C ASP A 1 14.41 -24.73 5.20
N PRO A 2 14.52 -25.54 4.14
CA PRO A 2 13.43 -25.76 3.17
C PRO A 2 12.30 -26.66 3.70
N SER A 3 12.38 -27.15 4.94
CA SER A 3 11.53 -28.24 5.44
C SER A 3 10.16 -27.83 6.02
N SER A 4 9.90 -26.56 6.30
CA SER A 4 8.74 -26.20 7.13
C SER A 4 7.42 -26.03 6.36
N TRP A 5 7.40 -26.09 5.02
CA TRP A 5 6.25 -25.74 4.15
C TRP A 5 5.53 -24.44 4.55
N THR A 6 6.16 -23.62 5.38
CA THR A 6 5.59 -22.42 5.96
C THR A 6 5.84 -21.30 4.96
N PRO A 7 4.80 -20.64 4.44
CA PRO A 7 4.99 -19.54 3.52
C PRO A 7 5.90 -18.48 4.12
N LYS A 8 6.88 -18.01 3.35
CA LYS A 8 7.67 -16.85 3.74
C LYS A 8 6.71 -15.67 3.93
N PRO A 9 6.95 -14.73 4.86
CA PRO A 9 6.08 -13.56 5.05
C PRO A 9 5.76 -12.79 3.76
N GLY A 10 6.72 -12.74 2.82
CA GLY A 10 6.51 -12.13 1.50
C GLY A 10 5.45 -12.81 0.64
N PHE A 11 5.22 -14.12 0.79
CA PHE A 11 4.16 -14.84 0.09
C PHE A 11 2.78 -14.33 0.49
N ASP A 12 2.52 -14.18 1.80
CA ASP A 12 1.23 -13.67 2.28
C ASP A 12 1.01 -12.21 1.89
N ALA A 13 2.06 -11.39 1.93
CA ALA A 13 1.99 -10.01 1.46
C ALA A 13 1.56 -9.92 -0.02
N ILE A 14 2.18 -10.73 -0.89
CA ILE A 14 1.82 -10.81 -2.31
C ILE A 14 0.39 -11.34 -2.47
N ARG A 15 0.04 -12.44 -1.80
CA ARG A 15 -1.30 -13.05 -1.89
C ARG A 15 -2.40 -12.06 -1.50
N ARG A 16 -2.23 -11.32 -0.41
CA ARG A 16 -3.17 -10.29 0.06
C ARG A 16 -3.26 -9.12 -0.91
N THR A 17 -2.12 -8.66 -1.43
CA THR A 17 -2.08 -7.61 -2.46
C THR A 17 -2.86 -8.02 -3.71
N LEU A 18 -2.61 -9.23 -4.23
CA LEU A 18 -3.33 -9.75 -5.39
C LEU A 18 -4.82 -9.95 -5.12
N SER A 19 -5.18 -10.31 -3.88
CA SER A 19 -6.59 -10.44 -3.49
C SER A 19 -7.31 -9.10 -3.49
N LEU A 20 -6.63 -8.00 -3.12
CA LEU A 20 -7.17 -6.63 -3.19
C LEU A 20 -7.28 -6.14 -4.64
N LEU A 21 -6.31 -6.50 -5.50
CA LEU A 21 -6.26 -6.13 -6.91
C LEU A 21 -7.14 -7.02 -7.81
N LYS A 22 -7.76 -8.07 -7.26
CA LYS A 22 -8.58 -9.01 -8.04
C LYS A 22 -9.75 -8.25 -8.65
N ASP A 23 -9.88 -8.35 -9.97
CA ASP A 23 -10.87 -7.59 -10.74
C ASP A 23 -11.65 -8.46 -11.72
N ALA A 24 -12.82 -7.98 -12.14
CA ALA A 24 -13.63 -8.57 -13.21
C ALA A 24 -13.30 -7.89 -14.57
N PRO A 25 -13.51 -8.55 -15.72
CA PRO A 25 -13.09 -8.04 -17.03
C PRO A 25 -13.95 -6.87 -17.57
N VAL A 26 -14.90 -6.35 -16.80
CA VAL A 26 -15.79 -5.26 -17.23
C VAL A 26 -15.24 -3.94 -16.74
N LEU A 27 -14.89 -3.04 -17.65
CA LEU A 27 -14.27 -1.76 -17.29
C LEU A 27 -15.32 -0.65 -17.26
N ILE A 28 -15.72 -0.23 -16.06
CA ILE A 28 -16.45 1.03 -15.85
C ILE A 28 -15.39 2.08 -15.58
N SER A 29 -15.05 2.89 -16.58
CA SER A 29 -14.07 3.97 -16.40
C SER A 29 -14.75 5.24 -15.90
N SER A 30 -14.25 5.75 -14.78
CA SER A 30 -14.58 7.07 -14.24
C SER A 30 -13.28 7.75 -13.79
N PRO A 31 -13.04 9.02 -14.15
CA PRO A 31 -11.84 9.73 -13.74
C PRO A 31 -11.83 9.95 -12.22
N LEU A 32 -10.65 9.86 -11.62
CA LEU A 32 -10.38 10.31 -10.27
C LEU A 32 -9.12 11.17 -10.30
N THR A 33 -9.28 12.45 -9.94
CA THR A 33 -8.15 13.31 -9.61
C THR A 33 -7.68 12.97 -8.20
N VAL A 34 -6.40 12.64 -8.07
CA VAL A 34 -5.77 12.41 -6.77
C VAL A 34 -4.45 13.15 -6.70
N ASP A 35 -4.33 13.98 -5.66
CA ASP A 35 -3.07 14.62 -5.31
C ASP A 35 -2.45 13.87 -4.14
N VAL A 36 -1.17 13.57 -4.26
CA VAL A 36 -0.38 12.91 -3.20
C VAL A 36 0.86 13.73 -2.94
N ILE A 37 0.96 14.27 -1.73
CA ILE A 37 2.04 15.18 -1.32
C ILE A 37 2.81 14.54 -0.15
N ALA A 38 4.12 14.52 -0.25
CA ALA A 38 5.04 14.14 0.82
C ALA A 38 6.29 15.01 0.78
N ALA A 39 7.05 15.08 1.89
CA ALA A 39 8.30 15.83 1.91
C ALA A 39 9.46 15.04 1.29
N THR A 40 9.34 13.71 1.18
CA THR A 40 10.41 12.83 0.68
C THR A 40 10.29 12.54 -0.82
N ALA A 41 11.44 12.39 -1.48
CA ALA A 41 11.52 12.02 -2.90
C ALA A 41 11.42 10.51 -3.17
N ASP A 42 11.44 9.70 -2.11
CA ASP A 42 11.38 8.24 -2.18
C ASP A 42 9.95 7.69 -2.25
N LEU A 43 8.93 8.56 -2.18
CA LEU A 43 7.54 8.17 -2.33
C LEU A 43 7.27 7.63 -3.74
N ARG A 44 6.47 6.57 -3.80
CA ARG A 44 5.95 5.97 -5.02
C ARG A 44 4.46 5.73 -4.86
N THR A 45 3.74 5.93 -5.96
CA THR A 45 2.30 5.74 -6.02
C THR A 45 1.91 4.99 -7.29
N ALA A 46 0.80 4.26 -7.22
CA ALA A 46 0.13 3.72 -8.40
C ALA A 46 -1.38 3.74 -8.16
N LEU A 47 -2.13 4.20 -9.15
CA LEU A 47 -3.59 4.27 -9.11
C LEU A 47 -4.18 3.26 -10.09
N PHE A 48 -5.11 2.45 -9.60
CA PHE A 48 -5.86 1.48 -10.39
C PHE A 48 -7.35 1.74 -10.23
N GLN A 49 -8.13 1.42 -11.25
CA GLN A 49 -9.59 1.37 -11.16
C GLN A 49 -10.04 -0.07 -11.29
N ARG A 50 -10.89 -0.51 -10.37
CA ARG A 50 -11.56 -1.81 -10.40
C ARG A 50 -12.91 -1.71 -11.12
N SER A 51 -13.35 -2.83 -11.67
CA SER A 51 -14.66 -3.01 -12.32
C SER A 51 -15.88 -2.65 -11.47
N ASP A 52 -15.74 -2.66 -10.13
CA ASP A 52 -16.77 -2.24 -9.19
C ASP A 52 -16.80 -0.71 -8.94
N ALA A 53 -16.19 0.06 -9.84
CA ALA A 53 -16.08 1.52 -9.79
C ALA A 53 -15.31 2.07 -8.58
N LYS A 54 -14.52 1.23 -7.90
CA LYS A 54 -13.61 1.67 -6.84
C LYS A 54 -12.22 1.92 -7.40
N TRP A 55 -11.48 2.84 -6.78
CA TRP A 55 -10.08 3.06 -7.06
C TRP A 55 -9.20 2.46 -5.97
N LEU A 56 -8.05 1.95 -6.37
CA LEU A 56 -7.00 1.47 -5.46
C LEU A 56 -5.77 2.34 -5.65
N LEU A 57 -5.44 3.13 -4.63
CA LEU A 57 -4.20 3.89 -4.56
C LEU A 57 -3.18 3.10 -3.73
N ALA A 58 -2.17 2.55 -4.39
CA ALA A 58 -0.99 1.99 -3.75
C ALA A 58 -0.01 3.12 -3.42
N VAL A 59 0.49 3.16 -2.18
CA VAL A 59 1.45 4.14 -1.68
C VAL A 59 2.56 3.41 -0.93
N TRP A 60 3.82 3.64 -1.31
CA TRP A 60 4.98 3.05 -0.63
C TRP A 60 6.22 3.94 -0.77
N ARG A 61 7.25 3.66 0.03
CA ARG A 61 8.56 4.31 -0.09
C ARG A 61 9.59 3.35 -0.66
N ALA A 62 10.38 3.82 -1.60
CA ALA A 62 11.48 3.06 -2.21
C ALA A 62 12.73 3.13 -1.31
N VAL A 63 12.68 2.42 -0.18
CA VAL A 63 13.74 2.39 0.85
C VAL A 63 14.14 0.96 1.19
N ASP A 64 15.38 0.80 1.62
CA ASP A 64 15.87 -0.48 2.14
C ASP A 64 15.37 -0.70 3.57
N LEU A 65 14.82 -1.89 3.82
CA LEU A 65 14.36 -2.30 5.16
C LEU A 65 15.32 -3.23 5.87
N TYR A 66 16.31 -3.74 5.14
CA TYR A 66 17.20 -4.77 5.62
C TYR A 66 18.55 -4.64 4.93
N GLU A 67 19.61 -4.64 5.72
CA GLU A 67 20.97 -4.68 5.22
C GLU A 67 21.53 -6.08 5.47
N TRP A 68 22.07 -6.70 4.42
CA TRP A 68 22.66 -8.04 4.48
C TRP A 68 24.17 -7.96 4.32
N ASP A 69 24.89 -8.41 5.34
CA ASP A 69 26.33 -8.55 5.31
C ASP A 69 26.70 -9.95 4.80
N ARG A 70 27.33 -9.98 3.61
CA ARG A 70 27.76 -11.22 2.96
C ARG A 70 28.99 -11.85 3.61
N VAL A 71 29.77 -11.11 4.38
CA VAL A 71 30.97 -11.58 5.07
C VAL A 71 30.59 -12.27 6.37
N THR A 72 29.73 -11.63 7.16
CA THR A 72 29.28 -12.19 8.44
C THR A 72 28.06 -13.10 8.32
N LEU A 73 27.48 -13.21 7.12
CA LEU A 73 26.22 -13.93 6.83
C LEU A 73 25.11 -13.56 7.81
N SER A 74 25.10 -12.29 8.20
CA SER A 74 24.14 -11.73 9.13
C SER A 74 23.46 -10.55 8.47
N GLY A 75 22.29 -10.18 8.98
CA GLY A 75 21.67 -8.96 8.52
C GLY A 75 20.89 -8.29 9.62
N ARG A 76 20.68 -7.00 9.41
CA ARG A 76 20.04 -6.11 10.36
C ARG A 76 18.86 -5.42 9.71
N ALA A 77 17.78 -5.30 10.48
CA ALA A 77 16.67 -4.45 10.10
C ALA A 77 17.12 -2.98 10.15
N LEU A 78 16.73 -2.21 9.14
CA LEU A 78 16.94 -0.77 9.11
C LEU A 78 15.69 -0.10 9.69
N LEU A 79 15.90 0.88 10.58
CA LEU A 79 14.80 1.67 11.10
C LEU A 79 14.39 2.71 10.05
N VAL A 80 13.22 2.52 9.45
CA VAL A 80 12.61 3.52 8.56
C VAL A 80 11.64 4.34 9.38
N GLN A 81 11.94 5.63 9.54
CA GLN A 81 11.00 6.56 10.18
C GLN A 81 9.80 6.78 9.25
N PRO A 82 8.55 6.59 9.72
CA PRO A 82 7.38 6.84 8.91
C PRO A 82 7.27 8.30 8.48
N GLU A 83 6.90 8.52 7.23
CA GLU A 83 6.66 9.83 6.63
C GLU A 83 5.15 10.12 6.60
N GLN A 84 4.75 11.38 6.84
CA GLN A 84 3.37 11.79 6.66
C GLN A 84 3.11 12.15 5.20
N VAL A 85 2.22 11.39 4.56
CA VAL A 85 1.80 11.59 3.17
C VAL A 85 0.38 12.12 3.17
N THR A 86 0.15 13.28 2.56
CA THR A 86 -1.20 13.84 2.41
C THR A 86 -1.79 13.37 1.09
N VAL A 87 -3.01 12.82 1.15
CA VAL A 87 -3.79 12.42 -0.02
C VAL A 87 -5.03 13.28 -0.10
N THR A 88 -5.30 13.84 -1.29
CA THR A 88 -6.43 14.74 -1.54
C THR A 88 -7.21 14.34 -2.80
N PHE A 89 -8.54 14.49 -2.74
CA PHE A 89 -9.50 14.34 -3.83
C PHE A 89 -10.39 15.57 -3.93
N ASP A 90 -11.10 15.70 -5.04
CA ASP A 90 -12.03 16.83 -5.30
C ASP A 90 -13.24 16.84 -4.36
N GLU A 91 -13.69 15.68 -3.89
CA GLU A 91 -14.87 15.54 -3.01
C GLU A 91 -14.67 14.46 -1.94
N PRO A 92 -15.46 14.50 -0.83
CA PRO A 92 -15.39 13.47 0.19
C PRO A 92 -15.80 12.09 -0.33
N ARG A 93 -14.94 11.10 -0.14
CA ARG A 93 -15.15 9.72 -0.59
C ARG A 93 -14.93 8.74 0.56
N PRO A 94 -15.63 7.58 0.58
CA PRO A 94 -15.33 6.52 1.51
C PRO A 94 -13.95 5.92 1.16
N VAL A 95 -13.06 5.87 2.15
CA VAL A 95 -11.71 5.33 2.02
C VAL A 95 -11.52 4.21 3.04
N THR A 96 -10.96 3.10 2.58
CA THR A 96 -10.53 1.97 3.40
C THR A 96 -9.04 1.72 3.17
N VAL A 97 -8.23 1.78 4.23
CA VAL A 97 -6.77 1.61 4.14
C VAL A 97 -6.38 0.20 4.55
N TYR A 98 -5.48 -0.42 3.80
CA TYR A 98 -4.94 -1.75 4.02
C TYR A 98 -3.41 -1.72 4.13
N GLN A 99 -2.85 -2.63 4.93
CA GLN A 99 -1.41 -2.90 5.02
C GLN A 99 -1.15 -4.39 4.74
N PRO A 100 -1.09 -4.79 3.46
CA PRO A 100 -1.06 -6.21 3.07
C PRO A 100 0.13 -6.99 3.64
N SER A 101 1.25 -6.32 3.91
CA SER A 101 2.43 -6.90 4.55
C SER A 101 2.16 -7.40 5.97
N ARG A 102 1.19 -6.82 6.67
CA ARG A 102 0.86 -7.14 8.07
C ARG A 102 -0.39 -8.00 8.18
N GLN A 103 -1.49 -7.56 7.56
CA GLN A 103 -2.79 -8.22 7.70
C GLN A 103 -3.66 -8.04 6.45
N ASP A 104 -4.71 -8.84 6.35
CA ASP A 104 -5.72 -8.79 5.29
C ASP A 104 -6.95 -7.94 5.65
N THR A 105 -7.02 -7.44 6.89
CA THR A 105 -8.08 -6.56 7.37
C THR A 105 -7.73 -5.07 7.21
N PRO A 106 -8.73 -4.20 7.01
CA PRO A 106 -8.50 -2.76 7.00
C PRO A 106 -7.89 -2.25 8.29
N THR A 107 -6.94 -1.33 8.17
CA THR A 107 -6.37 -0.59 9.31
C THR A 107 -7.18 0.65 9.65
N LEU A 108 -7.76 1.32 8.64
CA LEU A 108 -8.52 2.56 8.80
C LEU A 108 -9.73 2.60 7.85
N ARG A 109 -10.79 3.29 8.27
CA ARG A 109 -11.97 3.61 7.46
C ARG A 109 -12.46 5.02 7.77
N PHE A 110 -12.74 5.82 6.74
CA PHE A 110 -13.26 7.18 6.88
C PHE A 110 -13.94 7.66 5.60
N ASN A 111 -14.66 8.80 5.67
CA ASN A 111 -15.26 9.46 4.52
C ASN A 111 -14.79 10.93 4.45
N ARG A 112 -13.81 11.23 3.58
CA ARG A 112 -13.09 12.51 3.55
C ARG A 112 -12.51 12.80 2.17
N SER A 113 -12.30 14.08 1.85
CA SER A 113 -11.58 14.51 0.65
C SER A 113 -10.08 14.68 0.89
N THR A 114 -9.63 14.74 2.14
CA THR A 114 -8.22 14.89 2.49
C THR A 114 -7.90 14.11 3.76
N PHE A 115 -6.76 13.42 3.77
CA PHE A 115 -6.27 12.67 4.91
C PHE A 115 -4.76 12.49 4.85
N ALA A 116 -4.16 12.20 6.02
CA ALA A 116 -2.75 11.87 6.14
C ALA A 116 -2.57 10.35 6.32
N LEU A 117 -1.56 9.80 5.65
CA LEU A 117 -1.08 8.44 5.78
C LEU A 117 0.32 8.45 6.38
N SER A 118 0.53 7.67 7.44
CA SER A 118 1.87 7.43 7.98
C SER A 118 2.52 6.29 7.21
N VAL A 119 3.38 6.60 6.24
CA VAL A 119 3.99 5.64 5.31
C VAL A 119 5.44 5.34 5.73
N GLY A 120 5.65 4.15 6.27
CA GLY A 120 6.98 3.59 6.56
C GLY A 120 7.58 2.90 5.34
N GLY A 121 8.19 1.73 5.57
CA GLY A 121 8.71 0.89 4.49
C GLY A 121 7.68 -0.05 3.88
N GLU A 122 6.49 -0.12 4.46
CA GLU A 122 5.44 -1.03 4.02
C GLU A 122 4.53 -0.39 2.96
N LEU A 123 4.05 -1.24 2.04
CA LEU A 123 2.98 -0.89 1.11
C LEU A 123 1.67 -0.62 1.87
N GLN A 124 1.05 0.51 1.55
CA GLN A 124 -0.32 0.82 1.92
C GLN A 124 -1.20 0.86 0.67
N ILE A 125 -2.41 0.33 0.77
CA ILE A 125 -3.41 0.38 -0.30
C ILE A 125 -4.64 1.10 0.23
N CYS A 126 -5.06 2.17 -0.43
CA CYS A 126 -6.31 2.86 -0.14
C CYS A 126 -7.35 2.45 -1.17
N GLU A 127 -8.39 1.74 -0.74
CA GLU A 127 -9.61 1.53 -1.52
C GLU A 127 -10.50 2.76 -1.36
N ILE A 128 -10.79 3.43 -2.48
CA ILE A 128 -11.53 4.68 -2.57
C ILE A 128 -12.83 4.36 -3.31
N GLY A 129 -13.97 4.62 -2.68
CA GLY A 129 -15.27 4.40 -3.31
C GLY A 129 -15.70 5.56 -4.21
N SER A 130 -16.70 5.24 -5.03
CA SER A 130 -17.46 6.20 -5.84
C SER A 130 -18.25 7.19 -5.01
#